data_AF-A0A1E3Q2Z0-F1
#
_entry.id   AF-A0A1E3Q2Z0-F1
#
_cell.length_a   1.000
_cell.length_b   1.000
_cell.length_c   1.000
_cell.angle_alpha   90.00
_cell.angle_beta   90.00
_cell.angle_gamma   90.00
#
_symmetry.space_group_name_H-M   'P 1'
#
loop_
_entity.id
_entity.type
_entity.pdbx_description
1 polymer ?
#
loop_
_entity_poly.entity_id
_entity_poly.type
_entity_poly.pdbx_seq_one_letter_code
_entity_poly.pdbx_strand_id
1 'polypeptide(L)'
;MTSAKDVTSIVRENLHLVFGEEDPEKRFTELSRLWVPSSKSLFIDPLGLFRGHEAISNLISSLRAQYPGMVFTELGKDIHILLWMAPKFFGLSFS
;
A
#
# COMPACT_ATOMS: atom_id res chain seq x y z
N MET A 1 -2.04 -22.27 -11.91
CA MET A 1 -2.98 -21.14 -11.85
C MET A 1 -3.12 -20.74 -10.39
N THR A 2 -2.91 -19.47 -10.05
CA THR A 2 -3.10 -18.95 -8.69
C THR A 2 -4.59 -18.95 -8.34
N SER A 3 -4.97 -19.51 -7.19
CA SER A 3 -6.37 -19.53 -6.73
C SER A 3 -6.81 -18.16 -6.23
N ALA A 4 -8.12 -17.87 -6.26
CA ALA A 4 -8.68 -16.66 -5.63
C ALA A 4 -8.33 -16.58 -4.13
N LYS A 5 -8.22 -17.73 -3.46
CA LYS A 5 -7.79 -17.82 -2.06
C LYS A 5 -6.34 -17.35 -1.89
N ASP A 6 -5.46 -17.70 -2.82
CA ASP A 6 -4.04 -17.34 -2.79
C ASP A 6 -3.85 -15.84 -3.04
N VAL A 7 -4.61 -15.27 -3.98
CA VAL A 7 -4.62 -13.81 -4.22
C VAL A 7 -5.09 -13.06 -2.97
N THR A 8 -6.18 -13.52 -2.36
CA THR A 8 -6.73 -12.92 -1.12
C THR A 8 -5.69 -12.95 0.01
N SER A 9 -4.94 -14.05 0.15
CA SER A 9 -3.87 -14.15 1.17
C SER A 9 -2.75 -13.16 0.91
N ILE A 10 -2.24 -13.10 -0.31
CA ILE A 10 -1.13 -12.21 -0.69
C ILE A 10 -1.52 -10.74 -0.50
N VAL A 11 -2.73 -10.37 -0.92
CA VAL A 11 -3.24 -9.00 -0.80
C VAL A 11 -3.39 -8.61 0.67
N ARG A 12 -3.87 -9.52 1.52
CA ARG A 12 -3.97 -9.31 2.97
C ARG A 12 -2.59 -9.18 3.62
N GLU A 13 -1.66 -10.08 3.31
CA GLU A 13 -0.29 -10.01 3.82
C GLU A 13 0.38 -8.70 3.43
N ASN A 14 0.24 -8.27 2.17
CA ASN A 14 0.77 -7.00 1.71
C ASN A 14 0.17 -5.80 2.46
N LEU A 15 -1.15 -5.81 2.72
CA LEU A 15 -1.81 -4.73 3.45
C LEU A 15 -1.22 -4.57 4.87
N HIS A 16 -1.02 -5.67 5.58
CA HIS A 16 -0.58 -5.63 6.98
C HIS A 16 0.94 -5.50 7.12
N LEU A 17 1.72 -6.28 6.35
CA LEU A 17 3.17 -6.40 6.51
C LEU A 17 3.96 -5.33 5.74
N VAL A 18 3.35 -4.69 4.73
CA VAL A 18 3.99 -3.61 3.98
C VAL A 18 3.35 -2.26 4.31
N PHE A 19 2.05 -2.09 4.02
CA PHE A 19 1.38 -0.81 4.26
C PHE A 19 1.12 -0.56 5.75
N GLY A 20 0.76 -1.61 6.48
CA GLY A 20 0.51 -1.61 7.92
C GLY A 20 1.75 -1.54 8.81
N GLU A 21 2.96 -1.80 8.27
CA GLU A 21 4.21 -1.76 9.03
C GLU A 21 4.73 -0.33 9.23
N GLU A 22 5.06 -0.01 10.48
CA GLU A 22 5.55 1.29 10.92
C GLU A 22 7.06 1.41 10.74
N ASP A 23 7.78 0.33 11.05
CA ASP A 23 9.24 0.25 10.96
C ASP A 23 9.70 0.14 9.50
N PRO A 24 10.41 1.15 8.96
CA PRO A 24 10.86 1.13 7.58
C PRO A 24 11.76 -0.05 7.20
N GLU A 25 12.57 -0.55 8.15
CA GLU A 25 13.49 -1.66 7.91
C GLU A 25 12.73 -3.00 7.81
N LYS A 26 11.76 -3.21 8.70
CA LYS A 26 10.86 -4.37 8.62
C LYS A 26 10.03 -4.33 7.35
N ARG A 27 9.48 -3.17 7.01
CA ARG A 27 8.73 -2.98 5.77
C ARG A 27 9.57 -3.28 4.53
N PHE A 28 10.84 -2.86 4.52
CA PHE A 28 11.75 -3.15 3.41
C PHE A 28 12.03 -4.65 3.26
N THR A 29 12.15 -5.36 4.40
CA THR A 29 12.28 -6.82 4.43
C THR A 29 11.05 -7.50 3.83
N GLU A 30 9.85 -7.06 4.20
CA GLU A 30 8.59 -7.61 3.70
C GLU A 30 8.34 -7.26 2.22
N LEU A 31 8.70 -6.05 1.78
CA LEU A 31 8.74 -5.68 0.36
C LEU A 31 9.63 -6.63 -0.44
N SER A 32 10.82 -6.93 0.07
CA SER A 32 11.75 -7.87 -0.58
C SER A 32 11.21 -9.29 -0.69
N ARG A 33 10.35 -9.71 0.26
CA ARG A 33 9.73 -11.05 0.29
C ARG A 33 8.48 -11.14 -0.58
N LEU A 34 7.60 -10.14 -0.50
CA LEU A 34 6.24 -10.20 -1.07
C LEU A 34 6.15 -9.65 -2.49
N TRP A 35 7.04 -8.72 -2.86
CA TRP A 35 7.00 -8.08 -4.16
C TRP A 35 7.97 -8.72 -5.12
N VAL A 36 7.75 -8.45 -6.42
CA VAL A 36 8.77 -8.71 -7.44
C VAL A 36 10.08 -8.00 -7.08
N PRO A 37 11.23 -8.45 -7.60
CA PRO A 37 12.52 -7.80 -7.31
C PRO A 37 12.45 -6.28 -7.50
N SER A 38 13.17 -5.52 -6.66
CA SER A 38 13.09 -4.06 -6.63
C SER A 38 13.23 -3.42 -8.02
N SER A 39 14.11 -3.95 -8.87
CA SER A 39 14.31 -3.47 -10.26
C SER A 39 13.07 -3.57 -11.17
N LYS A 40 12.07 -4.38 -10.79
CA LYS A 40 10.80 -4.57 -11.51
C LYS A 40 9.59 -4.08 -10.72
N SER A 41 9.78 -3.63 -9.47
CA SER A 41 8.70 -3.18 -8.61
C SER A 41 8.17 -1.82 -9.06
N LEU A 42 6.86 -1.73 -9.21
CA LEU A 42 6.14 -0.53 -9.62
C LEU A 42 4.85 -0.43 -8.82
N PHE A 43 4.68 0.68 -8.09
CA PHE A 43 3.44 1.04 -7.43
C PHE A 43 2.90 2.31 -8.07
N ILE A 44 1.61 2.32 -8.39
CA ILE A 44 0.93 3.46 -8.99
C ILE A 44 -0.34 3.71 -8.19
N ASP A 45 -0.53 4.95 -7.77
CA ASP A 45 -1.73 5.43 -7.11
C ASP A 45 -2.05 6.87 -7.59
N PRO A 46 -3.11 7.52 -7.10
CA PRO A 46 -3.41 8.91 -7.47
C PRO A 46 -2.34 9.93 -7.08
N LEU A 47 -1.42 9.58 -6.16
CA LEU A 47 -0.32 10.45 -5.72
C LEU A 47 0.88 10.35 -6.65
N GLY A 48 1.00 9.28 -7.43
CA GLY A 48 1.98 9.17 -8.51
C GLY A 48 2.46 7.76 -8.79
N LEU A 49 3.71 7.68 -9.23
CA LEU A 49 4.37 6.45 -9.67
C LEU A 49 5.67 6.27 -8.88
N PHE A 50 5.81 5.10 -8.25
CA PHE A 50 6.90 4.78 -7.34
C PHE A 50 7.61 3.50 -7.81
N ARG A 51 8.91 3.62 -8.11
CA ARG A 51 9.73 2.52 -8.66
C ARG A 51 10.69 1.99 -7.61
N GLY A 52 10.69 0.67 -7.44
CA GLY A 52 11.56 -0.01 -6.49
C GLY A 52 11.08 0.06 -5.05
N HIS A 53 11.61 -0.86 -4.24
CA HIS A 53 11.20 -1.02 -2.84
C HIS A 53 11.47 0.22 -1.98
N GLU A 54 12.57 0.92 -2.24
CA GLU A 54 12.92 2.15 -1.52
C GLU A 54 11.87 3.26 -1.75
N ALA A 55 11.49 3.52 -3.01
CA ALA A 55 10.49 4.54 -3.31
C ALA A 55 9.13 4.23 -2.69
N ILE A 56 8.74 2.95 -2.69
CA ILE A 56 7.49 2.48 -2.07
C ILE A 56 7.56 2.64 -0.54
N SER A 57 8.68 2.25 0.08
CA SER A 57 8.86 2.41 1.52
C SER A 57 8.85 3.88 1.94
N ASN A 58 9.49 4.76 1.16
CA ASN A 58 9.52 6.20 1.40
C ASN A 58 8.15 6.86 1.25
N LEU A 59 7.35 6.42 0.27
CA LEU A 59 5.95 6.82 0.13
C LEU A 59 5.17 6.49 1.41
N ILE A 60 5.28 5.25 1.90
CA ILE A 60 4.54 4.80 3.08
C ILE A 60 4.98 5.58 4.33
N SER A 61 6.29 5.80 4.52
CA SER A 61 6.79 6.69 5.57
C SER A 61 6.21 8.10 5.48
N SER A 62 6.13 8.66 4.27
CA SER A 62 5.60 10.01 4.03
C SER A 62 4.11 10.09 4.36
N LEU A 63 3.32 9.08 3.95
CA LEU A 63 1.90 9.00 4.29
C LEU A 63 1.68 8.95 5.80
N ARG A 64 2.48 8.16 6.52
CA ARG A 64 2.40 8.06 7.99
C ARG A 64 2.80 9.36 8.69
N ALA A 65 3.83 10.05 8.18
CA ALA A 65 4.23 11.35 8.70
C ALA A 65 3.16 12.43 8.45
N GLN A 66 2.51 12.39 7.28
CA GLN A 66 1.42 13.30 6.94
C GLN A 66 0.14 13.05 7.74
N TYR A 67 -0.14 11.78 8.05
CA TYR A 67 -1.33 11.36 8.79
C TYR A 67 -0.97 10.49 10.01
N PRO A 68 -0.50 11.11 11.12
CA PRO A 68 -0.19 10.36 12.34
C PRO A 68 -1.39 9.57 12.85
N GLY A 69 -1.21 8.28 13.15
CA GLY A 69 -2.27 7.38 13.59
C GLY A 69 -3.14 6.81 12.46
N MET A 70 -2.79 7.04 11.19
CA MET A 70 -3.41 6.35 10.06
C MET A 70 -3.22 4.83 10.19
N VAL A 71 -4.31 4.10 9.95
CA VAL A 71 -4.33 2.63 9.90
C VAL A 71 -4.90 2.16 8.57
N PHE A 72 -4.31 1.10 8.03
CA PHE A 72 -4.85 0.39 6.88
C PHE A 72 -5.75 -0.74 7.36
N THR A 73 -7.00 -0.78 6.91
CA THR A 73 -7.98 -1.79 7.31
C THR A 73 -8.54 -2.52 6.11
N GLU A 74 -8.79 -3.83 6.24
CA GLU A 74 -9.45 -4.63 5.22
C GLU A 74 -10.91 -4.15 5.03
N LEU A 75 -11.30 -3.91 3.77
CA LEU A 75 -12.68 -3.59 3.42
C LEU A 75 -13.42 -4.87 3.01
N GLY A 76 -14.21 -5.44 3.93
CA GLY A 76 -15.16 -6.52 3.64
C GLY A 76 -14.53 -7.90 3.35
N LYS A 77 -15.41 -8.88 3.10
CA LYS A 77 -15.04 -10.30 2.88
C LYS A 77 -14.56 -10.59 1.44
N ASP A 78 -14.93 -9.71 0.51
CA ASP A 78 -14.61 -9.77 -0.91
C ASP A 78 -13.69 -8.60 -1.23
N ILE A 79 -12.38 -8.84 -1.12
CA ILE A 79 -11.35 -7.81 -1.07
C ILE A 79 -11.26 -7.06 -2.41
N HIS A 80 -11.79 -5.84 -2.42
CA HIS A 80 -11.29 -4.76 -3.26
C HIS A 80 -10.53 -3.80 -2.34
N ILE A 81 -9.19 -3.87 -2.31
CA ILE A 81 -8.39 -2.80 -1.68
C ILE A 81 -8.48 -1.58 -2.59
N LEU A 82 -9.57 -0.83 -2.45
CA LEU A 82 -9.57 0.58 -2.81
C LEU A 82 -8.85 1.29 -1.67
N LEU A 83 -7.69 1.88 -1.98
CA LEU A 83 -7.08 2.95 -1.19
C LEU A 83 -8.08 4.11 -1.13
N TRP A 84 -9.08 4.01 -0.27
CA TRP A 84 -9.99 5.11 0.02
C TRP A 84 -9.39 5.92 1.14
N MET A 85 -8.56 6.90 0.78
CA MET A 85 -8.37 8.05 1.66
C MET A 85 -9.74 8.73 1.78
N ALA A 86 -10.28 8.83 3.00
CA ALA A 86 -11.60 9.38 3.25
C ALA A 86 -11.78 10.76 2.57
N PRO A 87 -12.90 11.01 1.86
CA PRO A 87 -13.16 12.24 1.15
C PRO A 87 -13.68 13.26 2.14
N LYS A 88 -12.78 13.94 2.85
CA LYS A 88 -13.17 15.15 3.62
C LYS A 88 -12.49 16.44 3.14
N PHE A 89 -11.70 16.41 2.07
CA PHE A 89 -10.91 17.57 1.66
C PHE A 89 -10.80 17.81 0.16
N PHE A 90 -11.90 17.68 -0.60
CA PHE A 90 -11.96 18.23 -1.96
C PHE A 90 -13.02 19.32 -2.06
N GLY A 91 -12.59 20.56 -1.84
CA GLY A 91 -13.27 21.76 -2.30
C GLY A 91 -12.81 22.15 -3.70
N LEU A 92 -12.92 21.25 -4.68
CA LEU A 92 -12.69 21.59 -6.09
C LEU A 92 -13.86 21.08 -6.92
N SER A 93 -14.72 22.04 -7.28
CA SER A 93 -15.70 21.94 -8.34
C SER A 93 -14.96 21.78 -9.67
N PHE A 94 -15.18 20.67 -10.38
CA PHE A 94 -14.80 20.58 -11.78
C PHE A 94 -15.87 21.29 -12.61
N SER A 95 -15.44 22.31 -13.35
CA SER A 95 -16.16 22.89 -14.48
C SER A 95 -15.57 22.39 -15.78
#